data_AF-V9IG27-F1
#
_entry.id   AF-V9IG27-F1
#
_cell.length_a   1.000
_cell.length_b   1.000
_cell.length_c   1.000
_cell.angle_alpha   90.00
_cell.angle_beta   90.00
_cell.angle_gamma   90.00
#
_symmetry.space_group_name_H-M   'P 1'
#
loop_
_entity.id
_entity.type
_entity.pdbx_description
1 polymer ?
#
loop_
_entity_poly.entity_id
_entity_poly.type
_entity_poly.pdbx_seq_one_letter_code
_entity_poly.pdbx_strand_id
1 'polypeptide(L)'
;MNPSYRISVTSERSELPPFEQTGFSVTFISSHDTIVEYSKSNELKKLTLVLNKGSTKHCVSEPGMYTFIPKSCHVYEKLSYTWDTSTISPILLHSTEHSHIGSIMSHSALNEVKVKN
;
A
#
# COMPACT_ATOMS: atom_id res chain seq x y z
N MET A 1 -43.94 27.99 43.11
CA MET A 1 -44.06 26.52 43.03
C MET A 1 -43.77 26.12 41.59
N ASN A 2 -42.71 25.36 41.34
CA ASN A 2 -42.37 24.94 39.98
C ASN A 2 -43.19 23.70 39.62
N PRO A 3 -43.91 23.68 38.49
CA PRO A 3 -44.67 22.51 38.08
C PRO A 3 -43.72 21.35 37.75
N SER A 4 -43.97 20.18 38.34
CA SER A 4 -43.25 18.95 38.05
C SER A 4 -44.11 18.04 37.16
N TYR A 5 -43.56 17.58 36.05
CA TYR A 5 -44.22 16.64 35.14
C TYR A 5 -43.60 15.26 35.28
N ARG A 6 -44.45 14.22 35.34
CA ARG A 6 -44.01 12.82 35.32
C ARG A 6 -44.01 12.34 33.87
N ILE A 7 -42.82 12.13 33.31
CA ILE A 7 -42.63 11.57 31.98
C ILE A 7 -42.26 10.10 32.16
N SER A 8 -42.92 9.21 31.42
CA SER A 8 -42.59 7.79 31.36
C SER A 8 -42.26 7.46 29.91
N VAL A 9 -40.98 7.22 29.62
CA VAL A 9 -40.52 6.80 28.29
C VAL A 9 -40.72 5.30 28.20
N THR A 10 -41.66 4.86 27.35
CA THR A 10 -42.03 3.45 27.20
C THR A 10 -41.21 2.73 26.11
N SER A 11 -40.50 3.48 25.27
CA SER A 11 -39.59 2.92 24.27
C SER A 11 -38.60 4.00 23.82
N GLU A 12 -37.34 3.62 23.69
CA GLU A 12 -36.27 4.41 23.11
C GLU A 12 -35.67 3.60 21.96
N ARG A 13 -35.66 4.18 20.75
CA ARG A 13 -35.09 3.55 19.56
C ARG A 13 -33.92 4.38 19.09
N SER A 14 -32.72 3.84 19.21
CA SER A 14 -31.52 4.42 18.62
C SER A 14 -31.29 3.76 17.27
N GLU A 15 -31.34 4.54 16.19
CA GLU A 15 -31.00 4.07 14.85
C GLU A 15 -29.50 4.31 14.64
N LEU A 16 -28.73 3.22 14.57
CA LEU A 16 -27.33 3.32 14.19
C LEU A 16 -27.24 3.67 12.70
N PRO A 17 -26.30 4.55 12.30
CA PRO A 17 -26.04 4.74 10.89
C PRO A 17 -25.65 3.40 10.24
N PRO A 18 -26.06 3.18 8.98
CA PRO A 18 -25.71 1.96 8.27
C PRO A 18 -24.19 1.78 8.22
N PHE A 19 -23.73 0.54 8.36
CA PHE A 19 -22.32 0.20 8.23
C PHE A 19 -21.85 0.47 6.80
N GLU A 20 -20.86 1.34 6.64
CA GLU A 20 -20.18 1.57 5.37
C GLU A 20 -18.76 1.00 5.41
N GLN A 21 -18.50 0.01 4.56
CA GLN A 21 -17.15 -0.48 4.33
C GLN A 21 -16.40 0.54 3.46
N THR A 22 -15.43 1.25 4.05
CA THR A 22 -14.66 2.31 3.36
C THR A 22 -13.43 1.79 2.61
N GLY A 23 -13.12 0.49 2.70
CA GLY A 23 -12.02 -0.11 1.95
C GLY A 23 -11.71 -1.57 2.28
N PHE A 24 -10.66 -2.08 1.64
CA PHE A 24 -10.13 -3.42 1.75
C PHE A 24 -8.69 -3.38 2.26
N SER A 25 -8.41 -4.17 3.29
CA SER A 25 -7.12 -4.15 3.99
C SER A 25 -6.15 -5.15 3.36
N VAL A 26 -5.12 -4.67 2.69
CA VAL A 26 -3.99 -5.46 2.22
C VAL A 26 -2.87 -5.47 3.28
N THR A 27 -2.27 -6.64 3.49
CA THR A 27 -1.12 -6.80 4.41
C THR A 27 0.14 -7.01 3.57
N PHE A 28 1.20 -6.27 3.88
CA PHE A 28 2.52 -6.43 3.29
C PHE A 28 3.49 -6.95 4.33
N ILE A 29 4.39 -7.84 3.93
CA ILE A 29 5.55 -8.24 4.72
C ILE A 29 6.78 -7.86 3.91
N SER A 30 7.41 -6.76 4.28
CA SER A 30 8.57 -6.23 3.57
C SER A 30 9.87 -6.52 4.30
N SER A 31 10.89 -6.92 3.55
CA SER A 31 12.25 -7.10 4.08
C SER A 31 12.95 -5.76 4.40
N HIS A 32 12.57 -4.67 3.73
CA HIS A 32 13.19 -3.34 3.81
C HIS A 32 12.14 -2.24 3.70
N ASP A 33 12.49 -1.02 4.08
CA ASP A 33 11.64 0.14 3.83
C ASP A 33 11.58 0.41 2.32
N THR A 34 10.40 0.65 1.79
CA THR A 34 10.20 0.86 0.35
C THR A 34 8.95 1.68 0.05
N ILE A 35 8.88 2.21 -1.17
CA ILE A 35 7.66 2.83 -1.71
C ILE A 35 7.08 1.85 -2.71
N VAL A 36 5.78 1.62 -2.66
CA VAL A 36 5.08 0.79 -3.64
C VAL A 36 4.13 1.66 -4.44
N GLU A 37 4.30 1.63 -5.75
CA GLU A 37 3.33 2.17 -6.69
C GLU A 37 2.24 1.13 -6.95
N TYR A 38 0.98 1.52 -6.95
CA TYR A 38 -0.11 0.59 -7.19
C TYR A 38 -1.24 1.20 -8.00
N SER A 39 -1.96 0.34 -8.71
CA SER A 39 -3.18 0.69 -9.42
C SER A 39 -4.14 -0.50 -9.42
N LYS A 40 -5.44 -0.20 -9.55
CA LYS A 40 -6.44 -1.22 -9.83
C LYS A 40 -6.30 -1.69 -11.28
N SER A 41 -6.66 -2.93 -11.55
CA SER A 41 -6.70 -3.47 -12.91
C SER A 41 -7.60 -2.61 -13.79
N ASN A 42 -7.11 -2.27 -14.98
CA ASN A 42 -7.75 -1.36 -15.94
C ASN A 42 -7.81 0.12 -15.53
N GLU A 43 -7.18 0.51 -14.41
CA GLU A 43 -6.98 1.92 -14.09
C GLU A 43 -5.60 2.40 -14.49
N LEU A 44 -5.55 3.59 -15.10
CA LEU A 44 -4.30 4.28 -15.42
C LEU A 44 -3.76 5.08 -14.23
N LYS A 45 -4.61 5.36 -13.24
CA LYS A 45 -4.22 6.15 -12.07
C LYS A 45 -3.33 5.30 -11.16
N LYS A 46 -2.10 5.76 -10.99
CA LYS A 46 -1.12 5.17 -10.08
C LYS A 46 -1.09 5.96 -8.78
N LEU A 47 -1.16 5.24 -7.68
CA LEU A 47 -1.07 5.75 -6.32
C LEU A 47 0.20 5.17 -5.67
N THR A 48 0.66 5.78 -4.59
CA THR A 48 1.87 5.34 -3.89
C THR A 48 1.58 5.10 -2.41
N LEU A 49 2.25 4.08 -1.86
CA LEU A 49 2.22 3.70 -0.45
C LEU A 49 3.64 3.62 0.05
N VAL A 50 3.89 4.12 1.26
CA VAL A 50 5.16 3.90 1.96
C VAL A 50 5.00 2.66 2.82
N LEU A 51 5.89 1.69 2.61
CA LEU A 51 5.97 0.47 3.40
C LEU A 51 7.22 0.52 4.27
N ASN A 52 7.02 0.29 5.57
CA ASN A 52 8.12 0.05 6.48
C ASN A 52 8.51 -1.43 6.44
N LYS A 53 9.76 -1.73 6.78
CA LYS A 53 10.25 -3.09 7.03
C LYS A 53 9.38 -3.79 8.06
N GLY A 54 9.13 -5.07 7.82
CA GLY A 54 8.27 -5.91 8.63
C GLY A 54 6.85 -5.98 8.08
N SER A 55 5.89 -6.26 8.95
CA SER A 55 4.48 -6.40 8.59
C SER A 55 3.75 -5.07 8.69
N THR A 56 3.18 -4.59 7.59
CA THR A 56 2.33 -3.38 7.57
C THR A 56 0.97 -3.67 6.94
N LYS A 57 -0.02 -2.85 7.27
CA LYS A 57 -1.39 -2.98 6.78
C LYS A 57 -1.85 -1.65 6.17
N HIS A 58 -2.36 -1.70 4.95
CA HIS A 58 -2.82 -0.54 4.19
C HIS A 58 -4.19 -0.81 3.58
N CYS A 59 -4.96 0.24 3.31
CA CYS A 59 -6.31 0.12 2.74
C CYS A 59 -6.33 0.57 1.27
N VAL A 60 -7.08 -0.16 0.45
CA VAL A 60 -7.50 0.26 -0.89
C VAL A 60 -9.00 0.49 -0.90
N SER A 61 -9.49 1.46 -1.67
CA SER A 61 -10.88 1.93 -1.57
C SER A 61 -11.89 1.04 -2.29
N GLU A 62 -11.51 0.39 -3.38
CA GLU A 62 -12.46 -0.34 -4.23
C GLU A 62 -12.20 -1.84 -4.21
N PRO A 63 -13.23 -2.68 -4.44
CA PRO A 63 -13.04 -4.10 -4.67
C PRO A 63 -12.37 -4.34 -6.04
N GLY A 64 -11.59 -5.41 -6.12
CA GLY A 64 -11.03 -5.95 -7.35
C GLY A 64 -9.57 -6.36 -7.24
N MET A 65 -8.94 -6.51 -8.39
CA MET A 65 -7.55 -6.92 -8.52
C MET A 65 -6.64 -5.70 -8.63
N TYR A 66 -5.64 -5.63 -7.78
CA TYR A 66 -4.63 -4.58 -7.72
C TYR A 66 -3.27 -5.11 -8.17
N THR A 67 -2.47 -4.24 -8.78
CA THR A 67 -1.06 -4.51 -9.09
C THR A 67 -0.18 -3.55 -8.29
N PHE A 68 0.80 -4.11 -7.58
CA PHE A 68 1.75 -3.41 -6.74
C PHE A 68 3.16 -3.55 -7.32
N ILE A 69 3.87 -2.43 -7.47
CA ILE A 69 5.20 -2.34 -8.08
C ILE A 69 6.12 -1.62 -7.07
N PRO A 70 7.05 -2.34 -6.42
CA PRO A 70 8.01 -1.70 -5.52
C PRO A 70 8.94 -0.75 -6.31
N LYS A 71 9.12 0.45 -5.76
CA LYS A 71 10.06 1.48 -6.20
C LYS A 71 11.14 1.57 -5.14
N SER A 72 12.26 0.91 -5.41
CA SER A 72 13.36 0.77 -4.46
C SER A 72 14.69 0.58 -5.18
N CYS A 73 15.78 0.86 -4.46
CA CYS A 73 17.10 0.37 -4.82
C CYS A 73 17.28 -1.13 -4.50
N HIS A 74 16.34 -1.76 -3.80
CA HIS A 74 16.35 -3.19 -3.54
C HIS A 74 15.80 -3.98 -4.74
N VAL A 75 16.47 -5.06 -5.13
CA VAL A 75 15.96 -6.03 -6.12
C VAL A 75 15.06 -7.01 -5.40
N TYR A 76 13.84 -7.18 -5.90
CA TYR A 76 12.84 -8.10 -5.38
C TYR A 76 12.64 -9.28 -6.33
N GLU A 77 12.13 -10.40 -5.80
CA GLU A 77 11.86 -11.62 -6.58
C GLU A 77 10.97 -11.36 -7.82
N LYS A 78 9.98 -10.47 -7.68
CA LYS A 78 9.08 -10.06 -8.76
C LYS A 78 9.10 -8.54 -8.93
N LEU A 79 8.98 -8.11 -10.20
CA LEU A 79 8.84 -6.70 -10.56
C LEU A 79 7.45 -6.14 -10.21
N SER A 80 6.43 -7.00 -10.17
CA SER A 80 5.07 -6.65 -9.80
C SER A 80 4.39 -7.78 -9.04
N TYR A 81 3.44 -7.41 -8.18
CA TYR A 81 2.67 -8.32 -7.34
C TYR A 81 1.19 -8.03 -7.54
N THR A 82 0.42 -9.03 -7.93
CA THR A 82 -1.03 -8.91 -8.05
C THR A 82 -1.70 -9.39 -6.77
N TRP A 83 -2.76 -8.72 -6.36
CA TRP A 83 -3.55 -9.08 -5.18
C TRP A 83 -5.01 -8.72 -5.40
N ASP A 84 -5.88 -9.68 -5.12
CA ASP A 84 -7.33 -9.51 -5.20
C ASP A 84 -7.88 -9.19 -3.81
N THR A 85 -8.80 -8.23 -3.71
CA THR A 85 -9.45 -7.83 -2.46
C THR A 85 -10.20 -8.94 -1.70
N SER A 86 -10.52 -10.05 -2.37
CA SER A 86 -11.08 -11.25 -1.74
C SER A 86 -10.03 -12.12 -1.04
N THR A 87 -8.75 -11.85 -1.24
CA THR A 87 -7.63 -12.64 -0.71
C THR A 87 -7.19 -12.13 0.67
N ILE A 88 -7.01 -13.06 1.61
CA ILE A 88 -6.53 -12.76 2.97
C ILE A 88 -4.98 -12.84 3.05
N SER A 89 -4.35 -13.51 2.08
CA SER A 89 -2.91 -13.74 2.06
C SER A 89 -2.11 -12.43 1.95
N PRO A 90 -1.03 -12.28 2.73
CA PRO A 90 -0.17 -11.11 2.65
C PRO A 90 0.65 -11.11 1.36
N ILE A 91 1.01 -9.91 0.89
CA ILE A 91 1.98 -9.71 -0.19
C ILE A 91 3.37 -9.73 0.43
N LEU A 92 4.20 -10.67 0.00
CA LEU A 92 5.57 -10.84 0.49
C LEU A 92 6.56 -10.10 -0.41
N LEU A 93 7.31 -9.16 0.16
CA LEU A 93 8.32 -8.33 -0.50
C LEU A 93 9.71 -8.69 0.05
N HIS A 94 10.22 -9.83 -0.39
CA HIS A 94 11.57 -10.29 -0.06
C HIS A 94 12.56 -9.76 -1.11
N SER A 95 13.46 -8.88 -0.67
CA SER A 95 14.57 -8.44 -1.51
C SER A 95 15.64 -9.53 -1.55
N THR A 96 16.16 -9.79 -2.74
CA THR A 96 17.24 -10.76 -2.97
C THR A 96 18.61 -10.09 -2.94
N GLU A 97 18.71 -8.84 -3.41
CA GLU A 97 19.97 -8.11 -3.59
C GLU A 97 19.79 -6.59 -3.50
N HIS A 98 20.87 -5.84 -3.30
CA HIS A 98 20.89 -4.38 -3.42
C HIS A 98 21.33 -3.96 -4.82
N SER A 99 20.57 -3.07 -5.46
CA SER A 99 20.97 -2.38 -6.68
C SER A 99 21.82 -1.16 -6.33
N HIS A 100 23.04 -1.13 -6.84
CA HIS A 100 23.92 0.02 -6.76
C HIS A 100 23.80 0.82 -8.07
N ILE A 101 23.23 2.02 -8.00
CA ILE A 101 23.12 2.94 -9.14
C ILE A 101 24.11 4.08 -8.94
N GLY A 102 25.01 4.27 -9.89
CA GLY A 102 25.96 5.38 -9.93
C GLY A 102 26.01 6.02 -11.31
N SER A 103 26.34 7.31 -11.37
CA SER A 103 26.57 8.05 -12.62
C SER A 103 28.04 8.46 -12.72
N ILE A 104 28.61 8.35 -13.92
CA ILE A 104 29.98 8.81 -14.21
C ILE A 104 29.86 10.16 -14.91
N MET A 105 30.29 11.23 -14.25
CA MET A 105 30.39 12.57 -14.84
C MET A 105 31.84 12.81 -15.27
N SER A 106 32.05 13.16 -16.55
CA SER A 106 33.36 13.52 -17.09
C SER A 106 33.30 14.88 -17.77
N HIS A 107 34.32 15.71 -17.56
CA HIS A 107 34.47 17.02 -18.20
C HIS A 107 35.11 16.94 -19.61
N SER A 108 35.43 15.73 -20.07
CA SER A 108 35.97 15.43 -21.40
C SER A 108 35.42 14.11 -21.92
N ALA A 109 35.36 13.98 -23.26
CA ALA A 109 34.89 12.76 -23.90
C ALA A 109 35.81 11.58 -23.56
N LEU A 110 35.27 10.54 -22.92
CA LEU A 110 35.96 9.29 -22.60
C LEU A 110 35.56 8.24 -23.64
N ASN A 111 36.55 7.71 -24.37
CA ASN A 111 36.30 6.73 -25.44
C ASN A 111 36.09 5.29 -24.92
N GLU A 112 36.50 4.97 -23.68
CA GLU A 112 36.36 3.62 -23.13
C GLU A 112 36.15 3.64 -21.62
N VAL A 113 34.88 3.68 -21.19
CA VAL A 113 34.52 3.45 -19.78
C VAL A 113 34.13 1.99 -19.61
N LYS A 114 34.93 1.23 -18.85
CA LYS A 114 34.60 -0.14 -18.42
C LYS A 114 34.28 -0.14 -16.94
N VAL A 115 33.01 -0.34 -16.59
CA VAL A 115 32.57 -0.60 -15.21
C VAL A 115 32.69 -2.11 -14.98
N LYS A 116 33.54 -2.52 -14.03
CA LYS A 116 33.62 -3.90 -13.55
C LYS A 116 32.85 -4.01 -12.24
N ASN A 117 32.02 -5.04 -12.15
CA ASN A 117 31.34 -5.46 -10.93
C ASN A 117 32.24 -6.39 -10.12
#